data_AF-A0A927SDX8-F1
#
_entry.id   AF-A0A927SDX8-F1
#
_cell.length_a   1.000
_cell.length_b   1.000
_cell.length_c   1.000
_cell.angle_alpha   90.00
_cell.angle_beta   90.00
_cell.angle_gamma   90.00
#
_symmetry.space_group_name_H-M   'P 1'
#
loop_
_entity.id
_entity.type
_entity.pdbx_description
1 polymer ?
#
loop_
_entity_poly.entity_id
_entity_poly.type
_entity_poly.pdbx_seq_one_letter_code
_entity_poly.pdbx_strand_id
1 'polypeptide(L)'
;MKTEKWSSNKQMGKFEGYLFYTDFDNTFTLPGGKEISKANCDAVKYFQSEGGLFSVATGRSPNFIQNYASFFTPNAPLITLNGTMITSPTAKRF
;
A
#
# COMPACT_ATOMS: atom_id res chain seq x y z
N MET A 1 1.08 -38.54 -22.94
CA MET A 1 0.68 -37.22 -22.40
C MET A 1 0.66 -37.31 -20.88
N LYS A 2 1.55 -36.60 -20.19
CA LYS A 2 1.49 -36.46 -18.73
C LYS A 2 0.47 -35.38 -18.42
N THR A 3 -0.65 -35.74 -17.81
CA THR A 3 -1.60 -34.76 -17.27
C THR A 3 -0.95 -34.18 -16.01
N GLU A 4 -0.47 -32.94 -16.09
CA GLU A 4 -0.05 -32.19 -14.92
C GLU A 4 -1.29 -31.99 -14.03
N LYS A 5 -1.27 -32.63 -12.85
CA LYS A 5 -2.22 -32.33 -11.79
C LYS A 5 -1.93 -30.91 -11.32
N TRP A 6 -2.81 -29.97 -11.62
CA TRP A 6 -2.79 -28.65 -11.03
C TRP A 6 -3.04 -28.82 -9.53
N SER A 7 -2.04 -28.49 -8.71
CA SER A 7 -2.15 -28.52 -7.25
C SER A 7 -3.00 -27.33 -6.79
N SER A 8 -4.31 -27.38 -7.01
CA SER A 8 -5.26 -26.47 -6.38
C SER A 8 -5.36 -26.84 -4.90
N ASN A 9 -4.63 -26.11 -4.05
CA ASN A 9 -5.07 -25.64 -2.73
C ASN A 9 -3.86 -25.06 -1.97
N LYS A 10 -3.29 -23.96 -2.47
CA LYS A 10 -2.69 -22.99 -1.56
C LYS A 10 -3.85 -22.15 -1.06
N GLN A 11 -4.17 -22.20 0.24
CA GLN A 11 -5.19 -21.33 0.80
C GLN A 11 -4.69 -19.90 0.58
N MET A 12 -5.31 -19.18 -0.36
CA MET A 12 -4.91 -17.82 -0.70
C MET A 12 -5.28 -16.91 0.47
N GLY A 13 -4.43 -15.91 0.75
CA GLY A 13 -4.73 -14.91 1.77
C GLY A 13 -6.06 -14.24 1.47
N LYS A 14 -6.77 -13.77 2.51
CA LYS A 14 -8.14 -13.23 2.36
C LYS A 14 -8.26 -12.11 1.32
N PHE A 15 -7.18 -11.35 1.10
CA PHE A 15 -7.12 -10.22 0.17
C PHE A 15 -6.16 -10.44 -1.00
N GLU A 16 -5.79 -11.68 -1.29
CA GLU A 16 -4.99 -12.01 -2.47
C GLU A 16 -5.69 -11.50 -3.74
N GLY A 17 -4.94 -10.79 -4.59
CA GLY A 17 -5.46 -10.18 -5.82
C GLY A 17 -6.16 -8.83 -5.65
N TYR A 18 -6.28 -8.32 -4.41
CA TYR A 18 -6.84 -6.99 -4.15
C TYR A 18 -5.75 -5.92 -4.11
N LEU A 19 -6.07 -4.77 -4.70
CA LEU A 19 -5.28 -3.54 -4.68
C LEU A 19 -6.08 -2.43 -4.01
N PHE A 20 -5.53 -1.84 -2.96
CA PHE A 20 -6.17 -0.77 -2.19
C PHE A 20 -5.31 0.49 -2.22
N TYR A 21 -5.93 1.61 -2.62
CA TYR A 21 -5.36 2.95 -2.53
C TYR A 21 -6.24 3.84 -1.66
N THR A 22 -5.58 4.71 -0.92
CA THR A 22 -6.22 5.79 -0.17
C THR A 22 -5.63 7.13 -0.55
N ASP A 23 -6.44 8.18 -0.54
CA ASP A 23 -5.93 9.54 -0.38
C ASP A 23 -5.17 9.68 0.96
N PHE A 24 -4.29 10.67 1.07
CA PHE A 24 -3.37 10.80 2.19
C PHE A 24 -3.82 11.83 3.25
N ASP A 25 -3.86 13.11 2.88
CA ASP A 25 -4.08 14.22 3.81
C ASP A 25 -5.55 14.28 4.26
N ASN A 26 -5.80 14.18 5.57
CA ASN A 26 -7.14 14.09 6.18
C ASN A 26 -8.00 12.89 5.75
N THR A 27 -7.43 11.92 5.04
CA THR A 27 -8.09 10.65 4.68
C THR A 27 -7.40 9.48 5.39
N PHE A 28 -6.15 9.20 5.02
CA PHE A 28 -5.36 8.18 5.71
C PHE A 28 -4.73 8.72 7.00
N THR A 29 -4.33 9.98 6.96
CA THR A 29 -3.91 10.75 8.13
C THR A 29 -5.13 11.27 8.90
N LEU A 30 -4.96 11.42 10.22
CA LEU A 30 -5.92 12.08 11.09
C LEU A 30 -6.16 13.54 10.65
N PRO A 31 -7.30 14.13 11.03
CA PRO A 31 -7.55 15.55 10.79
C PRO A 31 -6.38 16.43 11.23
N GLY A 32 -5.90 17.29 10.33
CA GLY A 32 -4.68 18.08 10.51
C GLY A 32 -3.45 17.51 9.79
N GLY A 33 -3.54 16.30 9.22
CA GLY A 33 -2.63 15.80 8.18
C GLY A 33 -1.25 15.34 8.64
N LYS A 34 -1.01 15.19 9.95
CA LYS A 34 0.34 14.93 10.50
C LYS A 34 0.60 13.52 11.00
N GLU A 35 -0.44 12.80 11.38
CA GLU A 35 -0.30 11.48 12.02
C GLU A 35 -1.26 10.48 11.39
N ILE A 36 -0.86 9.21 11.35
CA ILE A 36 -1.74 8.09 10.97
C ILE A 36 -2.15 7.37 12.26
N SER A 37 -3.44 7.08 12.41
CA SER A 37 -3.95 6.41 13.60
C SER A 37 -3.35 5.00 13.74
N LYS A 38 -3.19 4.53 14.98
CA LYS A 38 -2.76 3.15 15.23
C LYS A 38 -3.68 2.13 14.54
N ALA A 39 -4.99 2.38 14.57
CA ALA A 39 -5.98 1.51 13.93
C ALA A 39 -5.74 1.41 12.41
N ASN A 40 -5.43 2.53 11.74
CA ASN A 40 -5.11 2.54 10.32
C ASN A 40 -3.81 1.77 10.02
N CYS A 41 -2.77 1.97 10.83
CA CYS A 41 -1.51 1.23 10.69
C CYS A 41 -1.72 -0.29 10.87
N ASP A 42 -2.50 -0.70 11.87
CA ASP A 42 -2.80 -2.11 12.14
C ASP A 42 -3.65 -2.72 11.00
N ALA A 43 -4.63 -1.97 10.47
CA ALA A 43 -5.47 -2.41 9.36
C ALA A 43 -4.65 -2.63 8.07
N VAL A 44 -3.72 -1.73 7.76
CA VAL A 44 -2.80 -1.90 6.62
C VAL A 44 -1.93 -3.14 6.79
N LYS A 45 -1.35 -3.34 7.98
CA LYS A 45 -0.53 -4.53 8.27
C LYS A 45 -1.33 -5.82 8.11
N TYR A 46 -2.56 -5.86 8.63
CA TYR A 46 -3.46 -7.01 8.49
C TYR A 46 -3.80 -7.27 7.02
N PHE A 47 -4.17 -6.21 6.27
CA PHE A 47 -4.50 -6.32 4.85
C PHE A 47 -3.34 -6.88 4.03
N GLN A 48 -2.12 -6.37 4.26
CA GLN A 48 -0.91 -6.85 3.61
C GLN A 48 -0.54 -8.28 4.02
N SER A 49 -0.70 -8.65 5.31
CA SER A 49 -0.42 -10.03 5.77
C SER A 49 -1.35 -11.08 5.16
N GLU A 50 -2.53 -10.65 4.73
CA GLU A 50 -3.54 -11.48 4.05
C GLU A 50 -3.43 -11.40 2.51
N GLY A 51 -2.27 -11.00 1.98
CA GLY A 51 -1.97 -10.99 0.54
C GLY A 51 -2.35 -9.71 -0.22
N GLY A 52 -2.90 -8.72 0.48
CA GLY A 52 -3.33 -7.46 -0.13
C GLY A 52 -2.18 -6.55 -0.55
N LEU A 53 -2.37 -5.85 -1.68
CA LEU A 53 -1.48 -4.78 -2.13
C LEU A 53 -2.02 -3.41 -1.73
N PHE A 54 -1.26 -2.65 -0.95
CA PHE A 54 -1.63 -1.37 -0.39
C PHE A 54 -0.64 -0.26 -0.77
N SER A 55 -1.18 0.90 -1.14
CA SER A 55 -0.40 2.13 -1.35
C SER A 55 -1.29 3.37 -1.22
N VAL A 56 -0.73 4.55 -1.51
CA VAL A 56 -1.40 5.85 -1.39
C VAL A 56 -1.43 6.58 -2.72
N ALA A 57 -2.49 7.34 -2.94
CA ALA A 57 -2.68 8.22 -4.08
C ALA A 57 -2.82 9.66 -3.58
N THR A 58 -1.82 10.50 -3.83
CA THR A 58 -1.72 11.79 -3.15
C THR A 58 -1.23 12.91 -4.07
N GLY A 59 -1.59 14.15 -3.72
CA GLY A 59 -0.98 15.35 -4.28
C GLY A 59 0.47 15.57 -3.86
N ARG A 60 0.92 14.90 -2.80
CA ARG A 60 2.27 15.04 -2.24
C ARG A 60 3.33 14.42 -3.15
N SER A 61 4.58 14.83 -2.95
CA SER A 61 5.73 14.22 -3.63
C SER A 61 6.09 12.85 -3.01
N PRO A 62 6.79 11.96 -3.73
CA PRO A 62 7.24 10.68 -3.17
C PRO A 62 8.08 10.84 -1.90
N ASN A 63 8.95 11.87 -1.87
CA ASN A 63 9.81 12.14 -0.73
C ASN A 63 9.01 12.50 0.53
N PHE A 64 7.84 13.12 0.39
CA PHE A 64 6.98 13.40 1.53
C PHE A 64 6.47 12.12 2.18
N ILE A 65 6.10 11.11 1.39
CA ILE A 65 5.63 9.81 1.90
C ILE A 65 6.71 9.06 2.66
N GLN A 66 7.99 9.21 2.28
CA GLN A 66 9.11 8.57 2.99
C GLN A 66 9.22 9.00 4.46
N ASN A 67 8.74 10.19 4.82
CA ASN A 67 8.72 10.66 6.21
C ASN A 67 7.76 9.84 7.10
N TYR A 68 6.89 9.00 6.51
CA TYR A 68 5.91 8.18 7.20
C TYR A 68 6.26 6.68 7.24
N ALA A 69 7.51 6.32 6.90
CA ALA A 69 7.96 4.93 6.89
C ALA A 69 7.86 4.22 8.26
N SER A 70 7.76 4.96 9.37
CA SER A 70 7.51 4.41 10.71
C SER A 70 6.05 4.00 10.93
N PHE A 71 5.10 4.53 10.15
CA PHE A 71 3.67 4.23 10.26
C PHE A 71 3.25 3.07 9.36
N PHE A 72 3.70 3.08 8.10
CA PHE A 72 3.35 2.06 7.12
C PHE A 72 4.42 1.93 6.04
N THR A 73 4.43 0.79 5.36
CA THR A 73 5.30 0.52 4.19
C THR A 73 4.43 0.12 3.01
N PRO A 74 4.37 0.91 1.92
CA PRO A 74 3.64 0.51 0.73
C PRO A 74 4.28 -0.72 0.06
N ASN A 75 3.47 -1.65 -0.42
CA ASN A 75 3.90 -2.83 -1.20
C ASN A 75 3.37 -2.79 -2.64
N ALA A 76 2.81 -1.66 -3.06
CA ALA A 76 2.42 -1.34 -4.42
C ALA A 76 2.97 0.05 -4.84
N PRO A 77 2.98 0.39 -6.14
CA PRO A 77 3.46 1.70 -6.61
C PRO A 77 2.81 2.88 -5.88
N LEU A 78 3.55 3.97 -5.70
CA LEU A 78 3.00 5.22 -5.17
C LEU A 78 2.41 6.04 -6.30
N ILE A 79 1.20 6.59 -6.11
CA ILE A 79 0.62 7.59 -7.01
C ILE A 79 0.80 8.97 -6.35
N THR A 80 1.55 9.85 -7.00
CA THR A 80 2.02 11.12 -6.41
C THR A 80 1.82 12.28 -7.36
N LEU A 81 2.00 13.52 -6.87
CA LEU A 81 1.80 14.74 -7.66
C LEU A 81 0.43 14.76 -8.37
N ASN A 82 -0.63 14.38 -7.63
CA ASN A 82 -2.00 14.27 -8.13
C ASN A 82 -2.13 13.33 -9.35
N GLY A 83 -1.32 12.26 -9.37
CA GLY A 83 -1.33 11.28 -10.45
C GLY A 83 -0.33 11.54 -11.58
N THR A 84 0.38 12.68 -11.56
CA THR A 84 1.40 13.00 -12.58
C THR A 84 2.57 12.00 -12.54
N MET A 85 2.87 11.41 -11.38
CA MET A 85 3.98 10.47 -11.22
C MET A 85 3.54 9.20 -10.49
N ILE A 86 3.84 8.06 -11.11
CA ILE A 86 3.74 6.72 -10.52
C ILE A 86 5.16 6.20 -10.32
N THR A 87 5.51 5.83 -9.09
CA THR A 87 6.88 5.40 -8.76
C THR A 87 6.88 4.12 -7.92
N SER A 88 8.01 3.41 -7.92
CA SER A 88 8.19 2.23 -7.09
C SER A 88 8.02 2.59 -5.61
N PRO A 89 7.40 1.71 -4.78
CA PRO A 89 7.30 1.92 -3.33
C PRO A 89 8.66 2.03 -2.63
N THR A 90 9.73 1.53 -3.28
CA THR A 90 11.09 1.49 -2.76
C THR A 90 12.05 2.44 -3.47
N ALA A 91 11.54 3.35 -4.32
CA ALA A 91 12.39 4.26 -5.09
C ALA A 91 13.30 5.06 -4.15
N LYS A 92 14.59 4.70 -4.14
CA LYS A 92 15.65 5.49 -3.51
C LYS A 92 15.74 6.81 -4.28
N ARG A 93 15.93 7.90 -3.52
CA ARG A 93 16.03 9.30 -3.96
C ARG A 93 16.54 9.47 -5.40
N PHE A 94 15.82 10.26 -6.20
CA PHE A 94 16.35 10.90 -7.40
C PHE A 94 17.56 11.78 -7.06
#